data_AF-A0A2J7QMK9-F1
#
_entry.id   AF-A0A2J7QMK9-F1
#
_cell.length_a   1.000
_cell.length_b   1.000
_cell.length_c   1.000
_cell.angle_alpha   90.00
_cell.angle_beta   90.00
_cell.angle_gamma   90.00
#
_symmetry.space_group_name_H-M   'P 1'
#
loop_
_entity.id
_entity.type
_entity.pdbx_description
1 polymer ?
#
loop_
_entity_poly.entity_id
_entity_poly.type
_entity_poly.pdbx_seq_one_letter_code
_entity_poly.pdbx_strand_id
1 'polypeptide(L)'
;MRPLSAAYQHLVLRISEVDIFLKGNYFVYVIRIHLTSHVKYIVYHVLPLPIKIRNTDFKFTFILPEREYLLMDIAKQYYARLRVHEFKECKLMATNHRLCGQNYPVQVKHVNEECEAELLQSIRNIPSSCSQRIVELNQTLWTQLNNNEWLYVAPVVDTLTVLCSGQEPSDVQIHGTGKLKLHGLCKGYGSKVLIQAHATFASNNTDKDIIPPLTLEYDCCLPEEKI
;
A
#
# COMPACT_ATOMS: atom_id res chain seq x y z
N MET A 1 -22.28 34.96 12.05
CA MET A 1 -22.09 33.49 11.99
C MET A 1 -22.95 32.98 10.84
N ARG A 2 -22.37 32.58 9.70
CA ARG A 2 -23.16 32.06 8.57
C ARG A 2 -23.69 30.67 8.96
N PRO A 3 -24.99 30.37 8.77
CA PRO A 3 -25.52 29.06 9.05
C PRO A 3 -24.85 28.03 8.15
N LEU A 4 -24.49 26.88 8.72
CA LEU A 4 -24.01 25.74 7.96
C LEU A 4 -25.11 25.33 6.98
N SER A 5 -24.81 25.35 5.68
CA SER A 5 -25.75 24.85 4.67
C SER A 5 -26.11 23.39 4.99
N ALA A 6 -27.38 23.03 4.79
CA ALA A 6 -27.89 21.67 5.03
C ALA A 6 -27.03 20.59 4.33
N ALA A 7 -26.39 20.94 3.21
CA ALA A 7 -25.50 20.07 2.47
C ALA A 7 -24.25 19.65 3.27
N TYR A 8 -23.78 20.42 4.26
CA TYR A 8 -22.53 20.16 4.99
C TYR A 8 -22.75 19.59 6.40
N GLN A 9 -24.00 19.49 6.86
CA GLN A 9 -24.33 18.98 8.20
C GLN A 9 -23.85 17.53 8.40
N HIS A 10 -23.99 16.69 7.38
CA HIS A 10 -23.57 15.28 7.43
C HIS A 10 -22.05 15.12 7.59
N LEU A 11 -21.24 16.07 7.09
CA LEU A 11 -19.79 16.05 7.24
C LEU A 11 -19.38 16.41 8.68
N VAL A 12 -20.02 17.44 9.25
CA VAL A 12 -19.77 17.85 10.64
C VAL A 12 -20.08 16.71 11.61
N LEU A 13 -21.21 16.02 11.42
CA LEU A 13 -21.54 14.84 12.23
C LEU A 13 -20.50 13.73 12.09
N ARG A 14 -19.96 13.52 10.89
CA ARG A 14 -18.97 12.44 10.64
C ARG A 14 -17.61 12.71 11.28
N ILE A 15 -17.20 13.96 11.41
CA ILE A 15 -15.90 14.32 12.02
C ILE A 15 -15.98 14.49 13.54
N SER A 16 -17.19 14.69 14.07
CA SER A 16 -17.43 14.92 15.50
C SER A 16 -17.30 13.63 16.31
N GLU A 17 -16.84 13.78 17.55
CA GLU A 17 -16.89 12.73 18.57
C GLU A 17 -17.84 13.15 19.66
N VAL A 18 -18.66 12.21 20.13
CA VAL A 18 -19.66 12.46 21.17
C VAL A 18 -19.39 11.51 22.31
N ASP A 19 -18.92 12.06 23.42
CA ASP A 19 -18.85 11.32 24.68
C ASP A 19 -20.11 11.60 25.49
N ILE A 20 -20.66 10.52 26.03
CA ILE A 20 -21.89 10.56 26.82
C ILE A 20 -21.62 9.92 28.16
N PHE A 21 -21.89 10.64 29.25
CA PHE A 21 -21.76 10.09 30.59
C PHE A 21 -22.76 10.70 31.57
N LEU A 22 -23.09 9.91 32.58
CA LEU A 22 -23.92 10.33 33.72
C LEU A 22 -23.01 10.81 34.85
N LYS A 23 -23.29 11.99 35.38
CA LYS A 23 -22.61 12.53 36.55
C LYS A 23 -23.64 12.96 37.59
N GLY A 24 -23.88 12.11 38.59
CA GLY A 24 -25.01 12.26 39.50
C GLY A 24 -26.33 12.14 38.75
N ASN A 25 -27.18 13.17 38.87
CA ASN A 25 -28.47 13.25 38.14
C ASN A 25 -28.35 13.99 36.80
N TYR A 26 -27.15 14.34 36.37
CA TYR A 26 -26.93 15.05 35.10
C TYR A 26 -26.52 14.09 34.00
N PHE A 27 -27.20 14.23 32.86
CA PHE A 27 -26.83 13.62 31.61
C PHE A 27 -25.92 14.59 30.85
N VAL A 28 -24.64 14.26 30.71
CA VAL A 28 -23.62 15.14 30.12
C VAL A 28 -23.22 14.61 28.75
N TYR A 29 -23.25 15.50 27.75
CA TYR A 29 -22.74 15.26 26.40
C TYR A 29 -21.55 16.16 26.15
N VAL A 30 -20.44 15.59 25.69
CA VAL A 30 -19.27 16.34 25.22
C VAL A 30 -19.10 16.08 23.73
N ILE A 31 -19.42 17.10 22.93
CA ILE A 31 -19.26 17.04 21.48
C ILE A 31 -17.92 17.69 21.11
N ARG A 32 -16.97 16.89 20.66
CA ARG A 32 -15.67 17.36 20.16
C ARG A 32 -15.73 17.49 18.65
N ILE A 33 -15.66 18.72 18.16
CA ILE A 33 -15.54 19.01 16.73
C ILE A 33 -14.07 19.28 16.43
N HIS A 34 -13.45 18.40 15.66
CA HIS A 34 -12.05 18.56 15.27
C HIS A 34 -11.92 19.68 14.23
N LEU A 35 -10.95 20.57 14.44
CA LEU A 35 -10.55 21.52 13.42
C LEU A 35 -9.82 20.77 12.31
N THR A 36 -10.26 20.95 11.07
CA THR A 36 -9.66 20.30 9.90
C THR A 36 -8.82 21.30 9.11
N SER A 37 -7.72 20.82 8.53
CA SER A 37 -6.91 21.58 7.59
C SER A 37 -7.37 21.28 6.16
N HIS A 38 -7.18 22.25 5.25
CA HIS A 38 -7.43 22.06 3.82
C HIS A 38 -6.26 21.42 3.06
N VAL A 39 -5.14 21.15 3.74
CA VAL A 39 -3.98 20.50 3.13
C VAL A 39 -4.33 19.06 2.73
N LYS A 40 -3.99 18.70 1.49
CA LYS A 40 -4.26 17.39 0.92
C LYS A 40 -2.96 16.65 0.69
N TYR A 41 -2.99 15.36 1.00
CA TYR A 41 -1.91 14.43 0.74
C TYR A 41 -2.41 13.29 -0.14
N ILE A 42 -1.59 12.88 -1.08
CA ILE A 42 -1.74 11.63 -1.83
C ILE A 42 -1.17 10.53 -0.94
N VAL A 43 -1.94 9.45 -0.78
CA VAL A 43 -1.53 8.30 0.02
C VAL A 43 -1.01 7.22 -0.91
N TYR A 44 0.20 6.76 -0.65
CA TYR A 44 0.82 5.61 -1.31
C TYR A 44 0.89 4.45 -0.32
N HIS A 45 0.37 3.30 -0.71
CA HIS A 45 0.60 2.04 0.00
C HIS A 45 1.91 1.45 -0.50
N VAL A 46 2.93 1.43 0.35
CA VAL A 46 4.29 1.03 -0.01
C VAL A 46 4.42 -0.47 0.17
N LEU A 47 4.72 -1.17 -0.93
CA LEU A 47 4.89 -2.62 -0.94
C LEU A 47 6.32 -2.97 -1.37
N PRO A 48 7.04 -3.84 -0.63
CA PRO A 48 8.29 -4.39 -1.11
C PRO A 48 8.03 -5.29 -2.32
N LEU A 49 8.85 -5.14 -3.37
CA LEU A 49 8.80 -6.01 -4.54
C LEU A 49 10.12 -6.78 -4.67
N PRO A 50 10.16 -8.05 -4.25
CA PRO A 50 11.33 -8.89 -4.44
C PRO A 50 11.63 -9.16 -5.91
N ILE A 51 12.90 -8.97 -6.28
CA ILE A 51 13.45 -9.22 -7.62
C ILE A 51 14.53 -10.30 -7.52
N LYS A 52 14.48 -11.28 -8.43
CA LYS A 52 15.42 -12.41 -8.45
C LYS A 52 16.85 -11.90 -8.63
N ILE A 53 17.77 -12.38 -7.78
CA ILE A 53 19.19 -12.08 -7.93
C ILE A 53 19.75 -12.94 -9.06
N ARG A 54 20.54 -12.34 -9.96
CA ARG A 54 21.18 -13.05 -11.08
C ARG A 54 22.01 -14.22 -10.54
N ASN A 55 21.99 -15.35 -11.26
CA ASN A 55 22.75 -16.56 -10.91
C ASN A 55 22.39 -17.21 -9.56
N THR A 56 21.19 -16.95 -9.04
CA THR A 56 20.66 -17.66 -7.86
C THR A 56 19.28 -18.21 -8.18
N ASP A 57 18.93 -19.37 -7.61
CA ASP A 57 17.63 -20.00 -7.88
C ASP A 57 16.52 -19.49 -6.96
N PHE A 58 16.85 -19.24 -5.69
CA PHE A 58 15.87 -18.98 -4.64
C PHE A 58 16.08 -17.63 -3.91
N LYS A 59 17.11 -16.86 -4.27
CA LYS A 59 17.44 -15.60 -3.58
C LYS A 59 16.87 -14.39 -4.31
N PHE A 60 16.21 -13.54 -3.55
CA PHE A 60 15.57 -12.33 -4.03
C PHE A 60 16.04 -11.13 -3.24
N THR A 61 16.26 -10.02 -3.91
CA THR A 61 16.57 -8.74 -3.28
C THR A 61 15.34 -7.83 -3.30
N PHE A 62 15.17 -7.05 -2.24
CA PHE A 62 14.12 -6.03 -2.15
C PHE A 62 14.57 -4.87 -1.27
N ILE A 63 13.90 -3.74 -1.41
CA ILE A 63 14.02 -2.60 -0.49
C ILE A 63 12.96 -2.81 0.59
N LEU A 64 13.37 -2.82 1.85
CA LEU A 64 12.47 -2.94 2.99
C LEU A 64 11.86 -1.57 3.32
N PRO A 65 10.53 -1.40 3.24
CA PRO A 65 9.90 -0.15 3.61
C PRO A 65 9.99 0.13 5.10
N GLU A 66 10.17 1.38 5.49
CA GLU A 66 10.13 1.82 6.89
C GLU A 66 8.70 1.84 7.46
N ARG A 67 7.73 2.17 6.61
CA ARG A 67 6.30 2.32 6.93
C ARG A 67 5.44 1.91 5.74
N GLU A 68 4.25 1.39 6.03
CA GLU A 68 3.34 0.83 5.03
C GLU A 68 2.62 1.90 4.20
N TYR A 69 2.50 3.13 4.73
CA TYR A 69 1.88 4.24 4.02
C TYR A 69 2.78 5.47 4.00
N LEU A 70 2.96 6.03 2.80
CA LEU A 70 3.60 7.31 2.57
C LEU A 70 2.55 8.34 2.14
N LEU A 71 2.49 9.46 2.85
CA LEU A 71 1.64 10.60 2.53
C LEU A 71 2.53 11.65 1.91
N MET A 72 2.20 12.11 0.71
CA MET A 72 2.96 13.15 0.03
C MET A 72 2.03 14.28 -0.40
N ASP A 73 2.42 15.51 -0.14
CA ASP A 73 1.63 16.64 -0.59
C ASP A 73 1.65 16.74 -2.12
N ILE A 74 0.72 17.50 -2.68
CA ILE A 74 0.56 17.62 -4.14
C ILE A 74 1.82 18.21 -4.79
N ALA A 75 2.57 19.07 -4.10
CA ALA A 75 3.81 19.65 -4.60
C ALA A 75 5.05 18.78 -4.36
N LYS A 76 4.89 17.61 -3.73
CA LYS A 76 5.97 16.66 -3.39
C LYS A 76 7.11 17.27 -2.56
N GLN A 77 6.81 18.28 -1.75
CA GLN A 77 7.73 18.99 -0.86
C GLN A 77 7.68 18.46 0.57
N TYR A 78 6.51 17.99 0.99
CA TYR A 78 6.22 17.55 2.34
C TYR A 78 5.72 16.13 2.33
N TYR A 79 6.18 15.35 3.30
CA TYR A 79 5.72 13.98 3.46
C TYR A 79 5.48 13.63 4.92
N ALA A 80 4.63 12.63 5.12
CA ALA A 80 4.42 11.98 6.41
C ALA A 80 4.28 10.48 6.17
N ARG A 81 4.39 9.68 7.23
CA ARG A 81 4.37 8.22 7.12
C ARG A 81 3.43 7.67 8.17
N LEU A 82 2.66 6.67 7.78
CA LEU A 82 1.71 6.00 8.66
C LEU A 82 1.91 4.49 8.62
N ARG A 83 1.70 3.86 9.77
CA ARG A 83 1.49 2.43 9.90
C ARG A 83 0.05 2.06 9.56
N VAL A 84 -0.19 0.77 9.37
CA VAL A 84 -1.53 0.24 9.07
C VAL A 84 -2.58 0.64 10.11
N HIS A 85 -2.25 0.60 11.41
CA HIS A 85 -3.21 0.97 12.46
C HIS A 85 -3.54 2.47 12.44
N GLU A 86 -2.53 3.31 12.25
CA GLU A 86 -2.67 4.77 12.19
C GLU A 86 -3.51 5.19 10.96
N PHE A 87 -3.32 4.50 9.82
CA PHE A 87 -4.15 4.73 8.63
C PHE A 87 -5.60 4.25 8.81
N LYS A 88 -5.82 3.18 9.58
CA LYS A 88 -7.18 2.67 9.89
C LYS A 88 -7.96 3.60 10.80
N GLU A 89 -7.29 4.37 11.66
CA GLU A 89 -7.91 5.40 12.51
C GLU A 89 -8.43 6.60 11.70
N CYS A 90 -7.98 6.78 10.46
CA CYS A 90 -8.48 7.86 9.61
C CYS A 90 -9.97 7.66 9.26
N LYS A 91 -10.76 8.71 9.46
CA LYS A 91 -12.22 8.72 9.21
C LYS A 91 -12.50 8.79 7.70
N LEU A 92 -13.32 7.87 7.19
CA LEU A 92 -13.69 7.83 5.76
C LEU A 92 -14.71 8.92 5.41
N MET A 93 -14.29 9.92 4.63
CA MET A 93 -15.14 11.06 4.22
C MET A 93 -15.86 10.80 2.90
N ALA A 94 -15.22 10.11 1.97
CA ALA A 94 -15.80 9.64 0.71
C ALA A 94 -15.02 8.42 0.21
N THR A 95 -15.42 7.79 -0.91
CA THR A 95 -14.84 6.55 -1.45
C THR A 95 -13.30 6.53 -1.43
N ASN A 96 -12.65 7.64 -1.80
CA ASN A 96 -11.19 7.78 -1.83
C ASN A 96 -10.66 8.95 -0.98
N HIS A 97 -11.45 9.45 -0.02
CA HIS A 97 -11.03 10.57 0.82
C HIS A 97 -11.14 10.20 2.29
N ARG A 98 -10.02 10.34 3.00
CA ARG A 98 -9.93 10.08 4.44
C ARG A 98 -9.45 11.33 5.16
N LEU A 99 -10.01 11.55 6.34
CA LEU A 99 -9.55 12.56 7.28
C LEU A 99 -8.73 11.87 8.35
N CYS A 100 -7.43 12.18 8.40
CA CYS A 100 -6.51 11.66 9.39
C CYS A 100 -6.20 12.71 10.45
N GLY A 101 -6.06 12.29 11.71
CA GLY A 101 -5.49 13.15 12.76
C GLY A 101 -4.01 13.42 12.48
N GLN A 102 -3.58 14.67 12.64
CA GLN A 102 -2.17 15.02 12.50
C GLN A 102 -1.43 14.78 13.82
N ASN A 103 -1.21 13.51 14.14
CA ASN A 103 -0.46 13.10 15.34
C ASN A 103 1.05 12.94 15.08
N TYR A 104 1.48 13.18 13.84
CA TYR A 104 2.83 12.93 13.37
C TYR A 104 3.42 14.18 12.74
N PRO A 105 4.73 14.42 12.88
CA PRO A 105 5.39 15.57 12.30
C PRO A 105 5.47 15.40 10.77
N VAL A 106 4.98 16.42 10.05
CA VAL A 106 5.16 16.52 8.60
C VAL A 106 6.61 16.89 8.33
N GLN A 107 7.28 16.07 7.53
CA GLN A 107 8.69 16.22 7.20
C GLN A 107 8.86 16.98 5.89
N VAL A 108 9.97 17.71 5.80
CA VAL A 108 10.35 18.44 4.59
C VAL A 108 11.31 17.58 3.78
N LYS A 109 10.96 17.31 2.53
CA LYS A 109 11.68 16.37 1.68
C LYS A 109 13.12 16.79 1.36
N HIS A 110 13.37 18.07 1.11
CA HIS A 110 14.72 18.52 0.75
C HIS A 110 15.72 18.51 1.92
N VAL A 111 15.23 18.34 3.15
CA VAL A 111 16.07 18.28 4.35
C VAL A 111 16.26 16.84 4.82
N ASN A 112 15.23 16.01 4.66
CA ASN A 112 15.24 14.63 5.12
C ASN A 112 15.29 13.67 3.94
N GLU A 113 16.45 13.07 3.75
CA GLU A 113 16.70 11.98 2.80
C GLU A 113 15.97 10.71 3.26
N GLU A 114 14.81 10.43 2.67
CA GLU A 114 13.96 9.31 3.03
C GLU A 114 13.69 8.45 1.81
N CYS A 115 13.88 7.14 2.00
CA CYS A 115 13.96 6.18 0.91
C CYS A 115 12.72 6.22 0.01
N GLU A 116 11.54 5.98 0.55
CA GLU A 116 10.28 5.91 -0.19
C GLU A 116 9.92 7.24 -0.86
N ALA A 117 10.15 8.35 -0.16
CA ALA A 117 9.91 9.68 -0.70
C ALA A 117 10.83 9.99 -1.89
N GLU A 118 12.08 9.54 -1.86
CA GLU A 118 13.03 9.65 -2.96
C GLU A 118 12.73 8.69 -4.11
N LEU A 119 12.35 7.45 -3.80
CA LEU A 119 11.95 6.43 -4.78
C LEU A 119 10.77 6.89 -5.67
N LEU A 120 9.93 7.82 -5.21
CA LEU A 120 8.87 8.44 -6.02
C LEU A 120 9.36 9.46 -7.07
N GLN A 121 10.66 9.74 -7.12
CA GLN A 121 11.28 10.59 -8.16
C GLN A 121 11.92 9.75 -9.26
N SER A 122 12.27 10.42 -10.36
CA SER A 122 13.08 9.81 -11.41
C SER A 122 14.52 9.73 -10.93
N ILE A 123 14.84 8.65 -10.22
CA ILE A 123 16.18 8.35 -9.72
C ILE A 123 16.73 7.12 -10.44
N ARG A 124 18.05 7.07 -10.60
CA ARG A 124 18.77 6.00 -11.31
C ARG A 124 19.39 4.97 -10.36
N ASN A 125 19.75 5.41 -9.15
CA ASN A 125 20.42 4.61 -8.14
C ASN A 125 19.56 4.55 -6.88
N ILE A 126 19.69 3.47 -6.12
CA ILE A 126 19.02 3.30 -4.83
C ILE A 126 19.58 4.34 -3.83
N PRO A 127 18.74 5.13 -3.16
CA PRO A 127 19.16 6.04 -2.11
C PRO A 127 19.93 5.35 -0.99
N SER A 128 20.89 6.05 -0.39
CA SER A 128 21.65 5.51 0.76
C SER A 128 20.78 5.29 2.00
N SER A 129 19.66 6.02 2.10
CA SER A 129 18.63 5.88 3.12
C SER A 129 17.85 4.57 3.00
N CYS A 130 17.88 3.89 1.85
CA CYS A 130 17.13 2.66 1.63
C CYS A 130 17.83 1.44 2.23
N SER A 131 17.08 0.65 3.01
CA SER A 131 17.55 -0.63 3.52
C SER A 131 17.28 -1.76 2.52
N GLN A 132 18.30 -2.15 1.75
CA GLN A 132 18.24 -3.34 0.91
C GLN A 132 18.38 -4.63 1.73
N ARG A 133 17.59 -5.64 1.40
CA ARG A 133 17.54 -6.96 2.07
C ARG A 133 17.47 -8.08 1.04
N ILE A 134 17.99 -9.23 1.44
CA ILE A 134 17.90 -10.48 0.68
C ILE A 134 16.98 -11.44 1.44
N VAL A 135 16.10 -12.11 0.70
CA VAL A 135 15.25 -13.18 1.21
C VAL A 135 15.42 -14.42 0.33
N GLU A 136 15.36 -15.59 0.95
CA GLU A 136 15.29 -16.86 0.25
C GLU A 136 13.84 -17.34 0.22
N LEU A 137 13.30 -17.56 -0.98
CA LEU A 137 11.91 -17.98 -1.20
C LEU A 137 11.88 -19.42 -1.69
N ASN A 138 11.19 -20.27 -0.94
CA ASN A 138 10.95 -21.68 -1.29
C ASN A 138 9.54 -21.93 -1.86
N GLN A 139 8.70 -20.89 -1.90
CA GLN A 139 7.33 -20.94 -2.37
C GLN A 139 6.93 -19.60 -2.98
N THR A 140 5.92 -19.62 -3.84
CA THR A 140 5.38 -18.42 -4.47
C THR A 140 4.81 -17.48 -3.42
N LEU A 141 5.36 -16.26 -3.35
CA LEU A 141 4.84 -15.18 -2.51
C LEU A 141 3.72 -14.47 -3.27
N TRP A 142 2.58 -14.27 -2.61
CA TRP A 142 1.44 -13.54 -3.16
C TRP A 142 1.14 -12.30 -2.33
N THR A 143 1.00 -11.15 -2.99
CA THR A 143 0.60 -9.88 -2.36
C THR A 143 -0.63 -9.35 -3.08
N GLN A 144 -1.73 -9.19 -2.34
CA GLN A 144 -2.98 -8.68 -2.89
C GLN A 144 -2.89 -7.17 -3.15
N LEU A 145 -3.32 -6.76 -4.34
CA LEU A 145 -3.54 -5.38 -4.74
C LEU A 145 -5.04 -5.08 -4.80
N ASN A 146 -5.37 -3.84 -5.15
CA ASN A 146 -6.75 -3.44 -5.43
C ASN A 146 -7.25 -4.08 -6.75
N ASN A 147 -8.57 -4.06 -6.98
CA ASN A 147 -9.19 -4.43 -8.25
C ASN A 147 -8.94 -5.89 -8.71
N ASN A 148 -8.89 -6.85 -7.78
CA ASN A 148 -8.61 -8.26 -8.06
C ASN A 148 -7.30 -8.45 -8.83
N GLU A 149 -6.27 -7.72 -8.40
CA GLU A 149 -4.91 -7.89 -8.89
C GLU A 149 -4.04 -8.43 -7.74
N TRP A 150 -3.05 -9.24 -8.09
CA TRP A 150 -2.08 -9.79 -7.15
C TRP A 150 -0.69 -9.69 -7.75
N LEU A 151 0.29 -9.26 -6.95
CA LEU A 151 1.69 -9.46 -7.27
C LEU A 151 2.09 -10.86 -6.84
N TYR A 152 2.85 -11.53 -7.70
CA TYR A 152 3.46 -12.82 -7.37
C TYR A 152 4.98 -12.75 -7.53
N VAL A 153 5.67 -13.50 -6.67
CA VAL A 153 7.10 -13.80 -6.79
C VAL A 153 7.26 -15.31 -6.70
N ALA A 154 7.44 -15.95 -7.84
CA ALA A 154 7.55 -17.40 -7.99
C ALA A 154 9.04 -17.80 -8.18
N PRO A 155 9.68 -18.46 -7.19
CA PRO A 155 11.08 -18.88 -7.29
C PRO A 155 11.31 -19.95 -8.37
N VAL A 156 10.31 -20.79 -8.58
CA VAL A 156 10.25 -21.83 -9.61
C VAL A 156 8.96 -21.68 -10.40
N VAL A 157 8.85 -22.34 -11.56
CA VAL A 157 7.62 -22.36 -12.33
C VAL A 157 6.52 -23.00 -11.49
N ASP A 158 5.43 -22.29 -11.29
CA ASP A 158 4.24 -22.72 -10.54
C ASP A 158 3.03 -22.66 -11.46
N THR A 159 2.05 -23.55 -11.26
CA THR A 159 0.84 -23.61 -12.08
C THR A 159 -0.35 -23.20 -11.24
N LEU A 160 -1.11 -22.23 -11.75
CA LEU A 160 -2.35 -21.75 -11.15
C LEU A 160 -3.53 -22.17 -12.01
N THR A 161 -4.43 -23.00 -11.49
CA THR A 161 -5.68 -23.35 -12.15
C THR A 161 -6.74 -22.31 -11.84
N VAL A 162 -7.18 -21.57 -12.86
CA VAL A 162 -8.20 -20.54 -12.77
C VAL A 162 -9.56 -21.13 -13.13
N LEU A 163 -10.51 -21.00 -12.22
CA LEU A 163 -11.91 -21.40 -12.38
C LEU A 163 -12.81 -20.17 -12.27
N CYS A 164 -13.58 -19.91 -13.33
CA CYS A 164 -14.59 -18.86 -13.38
C CYS A 164 -15.99 -19.47 -13.54
N SER A 165 -17.03 -18.76 -13.09
CA SER A 165 -18.40 -19.24 -13.19
C SER A 165 -18.83 -19.40 -14.66
N GLY A 166 -19.21 -20.62 -15.06
CA GLY A 166 -19.68 -20.92 -16.41
C GLY A 166 -18.56 -21.07 -17.46
N GLN A 167 -17.30 -21.17 -17.04
CA GLN A 167 -16.15 -21.42 -17.91
C GLN A 167 -15.42 -22.69 -17.47
N GLU A 168 -14.78 -23.38 -18.42
CA GLU A 168 -13.90 -24.50 -18.09
C GLU A 168 -12.66 -24.00 -17.32
N PRO A 169 -12.12 -24.81 -16.39
CA PRO A 169 -10.87 -24.49 -15.72
C PRO A 169 -9.74 -24.28 -16.74
N SER A 170 -8.88 -23.29 -16.49
CA SER A 170 -7.71 -23.00 -17.32
C SER A 170 -6.46 -22.90 -16.47
N ASP A 171 -5.35 -23.47 -16.95
CA ASP A 171 -4.09 -23.43 -16.23
C ASP A 171 -3.20 -22.30 -16.73
N VAL A 172 -2.62 -21.55 -15.79
CA VAL A 172 -1.69 -20.44 -16.05
C VAL A 172 -0.37 -20.77 -15.37
N GLN A 173 0.71 -20.82 -16.14
CA GLN A 173 2.06 -20.92 -15.59
C GLN A 173 2.55 -19.53 -15.16
N ILE A 174 3.05 -19.45 -13.93
CA ILE A 174 3.66 -18.25 -13.37
C ILE A 174 5.12 -18.55 -13.01
N HIS A 175 5.99 -17.58 -13.24
CA HIS A 175 7.42 -17.71 -12.97
C HIS A 175 8.04 -16.32 -12.78
N GLY A 176 9.02 -16.22 -11.88
CA GLY A 176 9.67 -14.94 -11.57
C GLY A 176 8.72 -13.97 -10.87
N THR A 177 8.92 -12.68 -11.09
CA THR A 177 8.10 -11.62 -10.51
C THR A 177 7.10 -11.09 -11.54
N GLY A 178 5.82 -11.01 -11.18
CA GLY A 178 4.79 -10.49 -12.09
C GLY A 178 3.50 -10.07 -11.39
N LYS A 179 2.53 -9.64 -12.21
CA LYS A 179 1.19 -9.26 -11.76
C LYS A 179 0.15 -10.15 -12.43
N LEU A 180 -0.75 -10.71 -11.63
CA LEU A 180 -1.91 -11.48 -12.06
C LEU A 180 -3.17 -10.65 -11.83
N LYS A 181 -4.07 -10.64 -12.81
CA LYS A 181 -5.41 -10.06 -12.68
C LYS A 181 -6.45 -11.14 -12.92
N LEU A 182 -7.40 -11.28 -11.99
CA LEU A 182 -8.53 -12.19 -12.16
C LEU A 182 -9.80 -11.39 -12.39
N HIS A 183 -10.66 -11.90 -13.28
CA HIS A 183 -12.00 -11.35 -13.45
C HIS A 183 -12.84 -11.60 -12.18
N GLY A 184 -13.84 -10.74 -11.95
CA GLY A 184 -14.75 -10.92 -10.83
C GLY A 184 -15.39 -12.30 -10.81
N LEU A 185 -15.56 -12.87 -9.61
CA LEU A 185 -16.11 -14.21 -9.34
C LEU A 185 -15.23 -15.40 -9.79
N CYS A 186 -14.00 -15.16 -10.22
CA CYS A 186 -13.04 -16.23 -10.49
C CYS A 186 -12.24 -16.63 -9.23
N LYS A 187 -11.75 -17.86 -9.23
CA LYS A 187 -10.87 -18.42 -8.21
C LYS A 187 -9.61 -18.98 -8.88
N GLY A 188 -8.45 -18.74 -8.29
CA GLY A 188 -7.18 -19.35 -8.69
C GLY A 188 -6.74 -20.36 -7.63
N TYR A 189 -6.52 -21.60 -8.03
CA TYR A 189 -6.01 -22.68 -7.19
C TYR A 189 -4.55 -22.93 -7.55
N GLY A 190 -3.66 -22.66 -6.61
CA GLY A 190 -2.23 -22.97 -6.74
C GLY A 190 -1.86 -24.13 -5.81
N SER A 191 -0.60 -24.56 -5.92
CA SER A 191 -0.06 -25.66 -5.10
C SER A 191 -0.24 -25.45 -3.59
N LYS A 192 -0.18 -24.19 -3.12
CA LYS A 192 -0.28 -23.82 -1.69
C LYS A 192 -1.17 -22.60 -1.42
N VAL A 193 -1.95 -22.16 -2.40
CA VAL A 193 -2.74 -20.92 -2.29
C VAL A 193 -4.11 -21.07 -2.93
N LEU A 194 -5.10 -20.39 -2.36
CA LEU A 194 -6.37 -20.11 -2.99
C LEU A 194 -6.50 -18.58 -3.11
N ILE A 195 -6.66 -18.11 -4.34
CA ILE A 195 -6.89 -16.70 -4.64
C ILE A 195 -8.33 -16.55 -5.08
N GLN A 196 -9.04 -15.57 -4.53
CA GLN A 196 -10.45 -15.34 -4.86
C GLN A 196 -10.67 -13.89 -5.27
N ALA A 197 -11.23 -13.70 -6.46
CA ALA A 197 -11.67 -12.41 -6.95
C ALA A 197 -13.04 -12.03 -6.37
N HIS A 198 -13.17 -10.78 -5.96
CA HIS A 198 -14.44 -10.21 -5.52
C HIS A 198 -15.27 -9.75 -6.73
N ALA A 199 -16.59 -9.62 -6.54
CA ALA A 199 -17.44 -9.02 -7.56
C ALA A 199 -17.00 -7.57 -7.79
N THR A 200 -16.63 -7.24 -9.04
CA THR A 200 -16.20 -5.89 -9.41
C THR A 200 -17.39 -5.08 -9.87
N PHE A 201 -17.67 -3.96 -9.19
CA PHE A 201 -18.48 -2.89 -9.75
C PHE A 201 -17.52 -1.91 -10.43
N ALA A 202 -17.69 -1.68 -11.73
CA ALA A 202 -16.85 -0.75 -12.48
C ALA A 202 -17.00 0.66 -11.86
N SER A 203 -15.93 1.13 -11.21
CA SER A 203 -15.79 2.51 -10.78
C SER A 203 -14.62 3.11 -11.55
N ASN A 204 -14.81 4.30 -12.13
CA ASN A 204 -13.80 5.04 -12.90
C ASN A 204 -12.67 5.64 -12.01
N ASN A 205 -12.32 4.96 -10.92
CA ASN A 205 -11.20 5.33 -10.05
C ASN A 205 -10.04 4.34 -10.28
N THR A 206 -9.30 4.53 -11.37
CA THR A 206 -8.04 3.83 -11.60
C THR A 206 -6.91 4.57 -10.91
N ASP A 207 -6.63 4.22 -9.66
CA ASP A 207 -5.36 4.55 -9.03
C ASP A 207 -4.25 3.73 -9.72
N LYS A 208 -3.15 4.39 -10.10
CA LYS A 208 -2.05 3.75 -10.83
C LYS A 208 -0.98 3.27 -9.84
N ASP A 209 -0.57 2.01 -9.96
CA ASP A 209 0.62 1.49 -9.30
C ASP A 209 1.86 2.24 -9.84
N ILE A 210 2.77 2.62 -8.96
CA ILE A 210 4.04 3.27 -9.31
C ILE A 210 5.17 2.30 -9.01
N ILE A 211 5.93 1.93 -10.05
CA ILE A 211 7.17 1.19 -9.91
C ILE A 211 8.30 2.18 -10.24
N PRO A 212 9.14 2.56 -9.27
CA PRO A 212 10.31 3.40 -9.53
C PRO A 212 11.19 2.79 -10.64
N PRO A 213 11.68 3.58 -11.60
CA PRO A 213 12.49 3.08 -12.72
C PRO A 213 13.93 2.82 -12.26
N LEU A 214 14.12 1.84 -11.37
CA LEU A 214 15.39 1.50 -10.74
C LEU A 214 15.84 0.10 -11.16
N THR A 215 17.14 -0.04 -11.38
CA THR A 215 17.80 -1.34 -11.53
C THR A 215 18.36 -1.78 -10.19
N LEU A 216 17.77 -2.81 -9.59
CA LEU A 216 18.36 -3.50 -8.44
C LEU A 216 19.46 -4.45 -8.97
N GLU A 217 20.66 -3.94 -9.21
CA GLU A 217 21.82 -4.79 -9.46
C GLU A 217 22.45 -5.18 -8.12
N TYR A 218 22.43 -6.49 -7.82
CA TYR A 218 23.13 -7.05 -6.66
C TYR A 218 24.00 -8.19 -7.17
N ASP A 219 25.31 -7.96 -7.23
CA ASP A 219 26.29 -9.01 -7.50
C ASP A 219 26.51 -9.81 -6.22
N CYS A 220 25.80 -10.94 -6.09
CA CYS A 220 25.90 -11.82 -4.92
C CYS A 220 27.22 -12.61 -4.82
N CYS A 221 28.25 -12.24 -5.59
CA CYS A 221 29.49 -12.97 -5.72
C CYS A 221 30.69 -12.01 -5.76
N LEU A 222 31.00 -11.36 -4.64
CA LEU A 222 32.39 -11.00 -4.39
C LEU A 222 33.11 -12.30 -4.01
N PRO A 223 34.15 -12.74 -4.75
CA PRO A 223 34.94 -13.88 -4.35
C PRO A 223 35.55 -13.58 -2.98
N GLU A 224 35.47 -14.54 -2.07
CA GLU A 224 36.16 -14.48 -0.79
C GLU A 224 37.63 -14.10 -1.04
N GLU A 225 38.05 -12.93 -0.57
CA GLU A 225 39.47 -12.60 -0.50
C GLU A 225 40.12 -13.64 0.42
N LYS A 226 40.83 -14.59 -0.19
CA LYS A 226 41.76 -15.47 0.51
C LYS A 226 42.83 -14.58 1.14
N ILE A 227 42.76 -14.43 2.47
CA ILE A 227 43.90 -14.05 3.31
C ILE A 227 44.74 -15.31 3.54
#